data_AF-A0A2T0FJF2-F1
#
_entry.id   AF-A0A2T0FJF2-F1
#
_cell.length_a   1.000
_cell.length_b   1.000
_cell.length_c   1.000
_cell.angle_alpha   90.00
_cell.angle_beta   90.00
_cell.angle_gamma   90.00
#
_symmetry.space_group_name_H-M   'P 1'
#
loop_
_entity.id
_entity.type
_entity.pdbx_description
1 polymer ?
#
loop_
_entity_poly.entity_id
_entity_poly.type
_entity_poly.pdbx_seq_one_letter_code
_entity_poly.pdbx_strand_id
1 'polypeptide(L)'
;MARPFVAGHQDQLMDVAYDFYSKRMATCSADHTIKVFDKVADTWQLSDSWRAHDAAVVKLSWAGPEYAQVIASASHDCVVKVWEEDTSETPGSGKRWKRKYTISDYGGPLYDIEFGSSYTGLKLASIASDGYLRIHEAMDPNNLGFWTQTAEIPLLNHPTARQLQSAFSLSWARSLALKDYLAVSVLEDAFIYCRNEAGKYVRVAELSQHKGLIRDMQWAPNLGRSYNMIATACKDGYLRLFKVTRVPGNGEEQTLNIDLVHESADHNGEVWRVAWNLTGTVLSSTGDDGKIRFWKSTYTGQFQNAAVVTSEQRQREGAVQI
;
A
#
# COMPACT_ATOMS: atom_id res chain seq x y z
N MET A 1 8.57 -16.84 -20.51
CA MET A 1 7.50 -16.91 -19.49
C MET A 1 8.15 -16.95 -18.12
N ALA A 2 7.75 -16.05 -17.21
CA ALA A 2 8.24 -16.06 -15.84
C ALA A 2 7.75 -17.31 -15.11
N ARG A 3 8.66 -18.04 -14.46
CA ARG A 3 8.35 -19.24 -13.68
C ARG A 3 8.06 -18.87 -12.23
N PRO A 4 7.14 -19.56 -11.53
CA PRO A 4 6.99 -19.40 -10.09
C PRO A 4 8.30 -19.75 -9.39
N PHE A 5 8.59 -19.07 -8.29
CA PHE A 5 9.75 -19.34 -7.46
C PHE A 5 9.33 -19.40 -5.98
N VAL A 6 10.13 -20.06 -5.16
CA VAL A 6 9.87 -20.20 -3.73
C VAL A 6 10.57 -19.05 -3.00
N ALA A 7 9.82 -18.24 -2.27
CA ALA A 7 10.37 -17.13 -1.50
C ALA A 7 11.22 -17.61 -0.28
N GLY A 8 10.99 -18.83 0.20
CA GLY A 8 11.78 -19.43 1.28
C GLY A 8 11.47 -18.87 2.68
N HIS A 9 10.26 -18.33 2.87
CA HIS A 9 9.72 -17.99 4.18
C HIS A 9 9.21 -19.25 4.90
N GLN A 10 9.24 -19.22 6.23
CA GLN A 10 8.82 -20.35 7.09
C GLN A 10 7.34 -20.28 7.49
N ASP A 11 6.70 -19.14 7.24
CA ASP A 11 5.31 -18.90 7.54
C ASP A 11 4.65 -18.10 6.39
N GLN A 12 3.37 -17.75 6.55
CA GLN A 12 2.57 -17.03 5.57
C GLN A 12 3.24 -15.72 5.15
N LEU A 13 3.20 -15.45 3.85
CA LEU A 13 3.57 -14.17 3.27
C LEU A 13 2.46 -13.16 3.56
N MET A 14 2.81 -12.02 4.13
CA MET A 14 1.85 -10.98 4.49
C MET A 14 1.77 -9.89 3.42
N ASP A 15 2.91 -9.50 2.85
CA ASP A 15 2.97 -8.44 1.85
C ASP A 15 4.15 -8.59 0.88
N VAL A 16 3.99 -7.97 -0.28
CA VAL A 16 4.98 -7.93 -1.35
C VAL A 16 4.99 -6.54 -1.95
N ALA A 17 6.15 -5.89 -1.90
CA ALA A 17 6.33 -4.53 -2.41
C ALA A 17 7.46 -4.48 -3.43
N TYR A 18 7.21 -3.85 -4.57
CA TYR A 18 8.22 -3.61 -5.61
C TYR A 18 8.94 -2.29 -5.38
N ASP A 19 10.20 -2.24 -5.80
CA ASP A 19 10.91 -0.97 -5.92
C ASP A 19 10.36 -0.12 -7.06
N PHE A 20 10.74 1.14 -7.10
CA PHE A 20 10.31 2.09 -8.13
C PHE A 20 10.59 1.60 -9.57
N TYR A 21 11.70 0.89 -9.77
CA TYR A 21 12.12 0.41 -11.09
C TYR A 21 11.57 -0.97 -11.45
N SER A 22 10.81 -1.62 -10.56
CA SER A 22 10.33 -3.00 -10.71
C SER A 22 11.44 -4.02 -11.00
N LYS A 23 12.66 -3.73 -10.54
CA LYS A 23 13.84 -4.61 -10.61
C LYS A 23 14.09 -5.33 -9.31
N ARG A 24 13.50 -4.86 -8.22
CA ARG A 24 13.64 -5.43 -6.89
C ARG A 24 12.26 -5.61 -6.26
N MET A 25 12.19 -6.60 -5.39
CA MET A 25 10.97 -6.91 -4.67
C MET A 25 11.34 -7.25 -3.23
N ALA A 26 10.62 -6.68 -2.28
CA ALA A 26 10.71 -7.04 -0.88
C ALA A 26 9.47 -7.85 -0.50
N THR A 27 9.67 -8.89 0.30
CA THR A 27 8.61 -9.72 0.85
C THR A 27 8.72 -9.75 2.36
N CYS A 28 7.58 -9.76 3.04
CA CYS A 28 7.53 -9.93 4.48
C CYS A 28 6.57 -11.04 4.88
N SER A 29 6.78 -11.59 6.07
CA SER A 29 6.08 -12.79 6.53
C SER A 29 5.78 -12.76 8.02
N ALA A 30 4.83 -13.61 8.40
CA ALA A 30 4.57 -14.00 9.77
C ALA A 30 5.75 -14.72 10.44
N ASP A 31 6.81 -15.11 9.71
CA ASP A 31 8.07 -15.64 10.28
C ASP A 31 9.02 -14.56 10.85
N HIS A 32 8.57 -13.30 10.83
CA HIS A 32 9.26 -12.10 11.34
C HIS A 32 10.46 -11.66 10.48
N THR A 33 10.63 -12.24 9.30
CA THR A 33 11.72 -11.91 8.38
C THR A 33 11.27 -11.04 7.22
N ILE A 34 12.22 -10.27 6.70
CA ILE A 34 12.09 -9.57 5.43
C ILE A 34 13.13 -10.18 4.49
N LYS A 35 12.71 -10.42 3.26
CA LYS A 35 13.58 -10.87 2.18
C LYS A 35 13.50 -9.89 1.03
N VAL A 36 14.65 -9.58 0.43
CA VAL A 36 14.73 -8.75 -0.77
C VAL A 36 15.25 -9.61 -1.90
N PHE A 37 14.63 -9.49 -3.07
CA PHE A 37 14.96 -10.22 -4.27
C PHE A 37 15.34 -9.26 -5.38
N ASP A 38 16.40 -9.59 -6.09
CA ASP A 38 16.83 -8.91 -7.32
C ASP A 38 16.31 -9.68 -8.53
N LYS A 39 15.81 -8.94 -9.52
CA LYS A 39 15.38 -9.50 -10.80
C LYS A 39 16.57 -9.63 -11.73
N VAL A 40 17.01 -10.85 -11.99
CA VAL A 40 18.06 -11.19 -12.95
C VAL A 40 17.42 -11.88 -14.15
N ALA A 41 17.39 -11.16 -15.29
CA ALA A 41 16.62 -11.53 -16.47
C ALA A 41 15.13 -11.74 -16.13
N ASP A 42 14.63 -12.97 -16.26
CA ASP A 42 13.25 -13.37 -15.95
C ASP A 42 13.13 -14.21 -14.66
N THR A 43 14.18 -14.19 -13.82
CA THR A 43 14.23 -14.94 -12.56
C THR A 43 14.47 -14.02 -11.37
N TRP A 44 13.82 -14.33 -10.26
CA TRP A 44 14.03 -13.66 -8.98
C TRP A 44 15.09 -14.41 -8.18
N GLN A 45 16.10 -13.69 -7.71
CA GLN A 45 17.18 -14.23 -6.90
C GLN A 45 17.20 -13.53 -5.55
N LEU A 46 17.43 -14.29 -4.48
CA LEU A 46 17.50 -13.74 -3.14
C LEU A 46 18.72 -12.82 -3.02
N SER A 47 18.47 -11.56 -2.71
CA SER A 47 19.50 -10.54 -2.47
C SER A 47 19.96 -10.57 -1.02
N ASP A 48 19.02 -10.51 -0.08
CA ASP A 48 19.31 -10.67 1.34
C ASP A 48 18.07 -11.14 2.12
N SER A 49 18.29 -11.71 3.30
CA SER A 49 17.26 -12.19 4.22
C SER A 49 17.67 -11.94 5.66
N TRP A 50 16.85 -11.24 6.43
CA TRP A 50 17.16 -10.96 7.85
C TRP A 50 15.92 -10.98 8.73
N ARG A 51 16.12 -11.22 10.02
CA ARG A 51 15.06 -11.07 11.04
C ARG A 51 14.86 -9.59 11.32
N ALA A 52 13.68 -9.07 10.99
CA ALA A 52 13.39 -7.65 11.05
C ALA A 52 12.66 -7.26 12.35
N HIS A 53 11.72 -8.09 12.81
CA HIS A 53 10.81 -7.79 13.91
C HIS A 53 10.71 -8.95 14.91
N ASP A 54 10.04 -8.69 16.03
CA ASP A 54 9.79 -9.71 17.06
C ASP A 54 8.42 -10.38 16.94
N ALA A 55 7.58 -9.89 16.02
CA ALA A 55 6.31 -10.48 15.62
C ALA A 55 6.16 -10.45 14.09
N ALA A 56 4.99 -10.89 13.60
CA ALA A 56 4.65 -10.91 12.18
C ALA A 56 4.81 -9.53 11.53
N VAL A 57 5.54 -9.49 10.42
CA VAL A 57 5.69 -8.27 9.60
C VAL A 57 4.55 -8.23 8.60
N VAL A 58 3.69 -7.22 8.70
CA VAL A 58 2.39 -7.17 8.02
C VAL A 58 2.46 -6.44 6.69
N LYS A 59 3.26 -5.37 6.60
CA LYS A 59 3.28 -4.48 5.44
C LYS A 59 4.68 -3.92 5.21
N LEU A 60 5.01 -3.70 3.94
CA LEU A 60 6.26 -3.09 3.49
C LEU A 60 5.99 -1.90 2.57
N SER A 61 6.84 -0.90 2.64
CA SER A 61 6.85 0.19 1.66
C SER A 61 8.28 0.52 1.26
N TRP A 62 8.50 0.73 -0.04
CA TRP A 62 9.74 1.29 -0.57
C TRP A 62 9.65 2.81 -0.62
N ALA A 63 10.73 3.49 -0.24
CA ALA A 63 10.84 4.93 -0.40
C ALA A 63 10.99 5.30 -1.89
N GLY A 64 10.80 6.59 -2.19
CA GLY A 64 11.07 7.10 -3.54
C GLY A 64 12.55 6.94 -3.92
N PRO A 65 12.85 6.79 -5.23
CA PRO A 65 14.21 6.49 -5.72
C PRO A 65 15.24 7.58 -5.38
N GLU A 66 14.80 8.79 -5.05
CA GLU A 66 15.64 9.91 -4.64
C GLU A 66 16.26 9.77 -3.25
N TYR A 67 15.70 8.93 -2.37
CA TYR A 67 16.10 8.80 -0.96
C TYR A 67 16.95 7.55 -0.68
N ALA A 68 17.70 7.09 -1.67
CA ALA A 68 18.43 5.81 -1.66
C ALA A 68 17.50 4.58 -1.53
N GLN A 69 18.09 3.41 -1.31
CA GLN A 69 17.36 2.14 -1.19
C GLN A 69 16.87 1.99 0.25
N VAL A 70 15.70 2.55 0.53
CA VAL A 70 15.09 2.58 1.85
C VAL A 70 13.77 1.80 1.86
N ILE A 71 13.60 0.97 2.89
CA ILE A 71 12.38 0.19 3.14
C ILE A 71 11.86 0.55 4.52
N ALA A 72 10.55 0.71 4.65
CA ALA A 72 9.86 0.73 5.93
C ALA A 72 9.05 -0.55 6.11
N SER A 73 9.03 -1.05 7.34
CA SER A 73 8.28 -2.24 7.72
C SER A 73 7.40 -1.97 8.92
N ALA A 74 6.16 -2.45 8.86
CA ALA A 74 5.19 -2.41 9.93
C ALA A 74 4.88 -3.83 10.43
N SER A 75 4.66 -3.97 11.73
CA SER A 75 4.57 -5.28 12.38
C SER A 75 3.60 -5.29 13.55
N HIS A 76 3.14 -6.48 13.89
CA HIS A 76 2.30 -6.72 15.07
C HIS A 76 3.04 -6.55 16.40
N ASP A 77 4.36 -6.34 16.40
CA ASP A 77 5.16 -5.96 17.57
C ASP A 77 4.98 -4.49 17.98
N CYS A 78 4.02 -3.78 17.36
CA CYS A 78 3.71 -2.37 17.60
C CYS A 78 4.86 -1.43 17.23
N VAL A 79 5.75 -1.86 16.32
CA VAL A 79 6.92 -1.08 15.92
C VAL A 79 6.97 -0.92 14.41
N VAL A 80 7.33 0.28 13.96
CA VAL A 80 7.76 0.54 12.59
C VAL A 80 9.28 0.65 12.56
N LYS A 81 9.93 -0.02 11.60
CA LYS A 81 11.38 0.07 11.40
C LYS A 81 11.68 0.60 10.00
N VAL A 82 12.70 1.47 9.92
CA VAL A 82 13.23 1.99 8.67
C VAL A 82 14.61 1.39 8.42
N TRP A 83 14.81 0.85 7.22
CA TRP A 83 16.00 0.10 6.81
C TRP A 83 16.62 0.77 5.60
N GLU A 84 17.95 0.85 5.57
CA GLU A 84 18.73 1.30 4.43
C GLU A 84 19.64 0.18 3.96
N GLU A 85 19.73 -0.03 2.65
CA GLU A 85 20.67 -0.99 2.07
C GLU A 85 22.11 -0.46 2.11
N ASP A 86 23.01 -1.24 2.71
CA ASP A 86 24.45 -1.05 2.61
C ASP A 86 25.01 -1.92 1.48
N THR A 87 25.38 -1.28 0.38
CA THR A 87 25.90 -1.98 -0.80
C THR A 87 27.28 -2.59 -0.59
N SER A 88 28.02 -2.20 0.46
CA SER A 88 29.34 -2.76 0.79
C SER A 88 29.28 -4.16 1.41
N GLU A 89 28.14 -4.52 2.01
CA GLU A 89 27.91 -5.85 2.58
C GLU A 89 27.60 -6.87 1.48
N THR A 90 28.06 -8.10 1.63
CA THR A 90 27.80 -9.13 0.61
C THR A 90 26.32 -9.54 0.57
N PRO A 91 25.76 -9.83 -0.62
CA PRO A 91 24.44 -10.44 -0.73
C PRO A 91 24.35 -11.74 0.07
N GLY A 92 23.20 -11.97 0.71
CA GLY A 92 22.95 -13.15 1.56
C GLY A 92 23.65 -13.14 2.92
N SER A 93 24.31 -12.04 3.31
CA SER A 93 24.97 -11.91 4.62
C SER A 93 24.01 -11.79 5.80
N GLY A 94 22.74 -11.43 5.56
CA GLY A 94 21.76 -11.06 6.56
C GLY A 94 22.04 -9.71 7.24
N LYS A 95 23.04 -8.97 6.76
CA LYS A 95 23.50 -7.69 7.33
C LYS A 95 23.45 -6.54 6.33
N ARG A 96 23.01 -6.81 5.10
CA ARG A 96 22.99 -5.82 4.02
C ARG A 96 21.99 -4.71 4.31
N TRP A 97 20.92 -5.00 5.03
CA TRP A 97 19.92 -4.00 5.42
C TRP A 97 20.15 -3.54 6.86
N LYS A 98 20.57 -2.28 7.00
CA LYS A 98 20.86 -1.66 8.29
C LYS A 98 19.64 -0.90 8.79
N ARG A 99 19.19 -1.23 10.00
CA ARG A 99 18.13 -0.48 10.68
C ARG A 99 18.64 0.92 11.03
N LYS A 100 17.99 1.95 10.48
CA LYS A 100 18.32 3.36 10.74
C LYS A 100 17.44 3.99 11.79
N TYR A 101 16.17 3.59 11.83
CA TYR A 101 15.22 4.14 12.78
C TYR A 101 14.21 3.12 13.28
N THR A 102 13.62 3.39 14.44
CA THR A 102 12.60 2.56 15.10
C THR A 102 11.59 3.49 15.73
N ILE A 103 10.34 3.36 15.32
CA ILE A 103 9.19 4.10 15.85
C ILE A 103 8.39 3.13 16.70
N SER A 104 8.29 3.39 18.00
CA SER A 104 7.68 2.48 18.99
C SER A 104 6.47 3.07 19.72
N ASP A 105 5.95 4.21 19.24
CA ASP A 105 4.93 4.99 19.96
C ASP A 105 3.49 4.48 19.72
N TYR A 106 3.32 3.23 19.28
CA TYR A 106 2.01 2.66 18.93
C TYR A 106 1.38 1.91 20.10
N GLY A 107 0.09 2.16 20.36
CA GLY A 107 -0.67 1.49 21.42
C GLY A 107 -1.15 0.07 21.08
N GLY A 108 -0.81 -0.45 19.89
CA GLY A 108 -1.22 -1.77 19.43
C GLY A 108 -0.64 -2.14 18.05
N PRO A 109 -1.00 -3.32 17.52
CA PRO A 109 -0.45 -3.85 16.26
C PRO A 109 -0.69 -2.91 15.08
N LEU A 110 0.31 -2.81 14.20
CA LEU A 110 0.21 -2.07 12.95
C LEU A 110 -0.42 -2.91 11.85
N TYR A 111 -1.16 -2.24 10.95
CA TYR A 111 -1.83 -2.88 9.83
C TYR A 111 -1.33 -2.40 8.47
N ASP A 112 -1.06 -1.10 8.33
CA ASP A 112 -0.60 -0.53 7.07
C ASP A 112 0.45 0.56 7.28
N ILE A 113 1.30 0.70 6.29
CA ILE A 113 2.37 1.67 6.22
C ILE A 113 2.65 2.03 4.76
N GLU A 114 2.79 3.32 4.48
CA GLU A 114 3.14 3.76 3.13
C GLU A 114 3.99 5.03 3.16
N PHE A 115 5.06 5.01 2.36
CA PHE A 115 5.81 6.22 2.05
C PHE A 115 4.96 7.19 1.23
N GLY A 116 5.03 8.46 1.63
CA GLY A 116 4.46 9.57 0.89
C GLY A 116 5.12 9.76 -0.46
N SER A 117 4.54 10.66 -1.25
CA SER A 117 5.09 10.96 -2.57
C SER A 117 6.39 11.75 -2.46
N SER A 118 7.35 11.45 -3.35
CA SER A 118 8.69 12.04 -3.43
C SER A 118 8.72 13.57 -3.41
N TYR A 119 7.76 14.21 -4.06
CA TYR A 119 7.71 15.66 -4.19
C TYR A 119 7.24 16.41 -2.93
N THR A 120 6.79 15.71 -1.88
CA THR A 120 6.40 16.35 -0.62
C THR A 120 7.36 16.06 0.54
N GLY A 121 8.53 15.49 0.24
CA GLY A 121 9.52 15.09 1.23
C GLY A 121 9.38 13.62 1.61
N LEU A 122 10.37 13.13 2.36
CA LEU A 122 10.39 11.76 2.85
C LEU A 122 9.44 11.63 4.04
N LYS A 123 8.18 11.27 3.74
CA LYS A 123 7.11 11.07 4.71
C LYS A 123 6.70 9.62 4.80
N LEU A 124 6.23 9.21 5.96
CA LEU A 124 5.79 7.85 6.24
C LEU A 124 4.47 7.92 7.02
N ALA A 125 3.38 7.44 6.40
CA ALA A 125 2.10 7.26 7.09
C ALA A 125 2.04 5.86 7.68
N SER A 126 1.46 5.74 8.87
CA SER A 126 1.30 4.49 9.59
C SER A 126 -0.02 4.47 10.33
N ILE A 127 -0.66 3.31 10.37
CA ILE A 127 -1.93 3.10 11.07
C ILE A 127 -1.87 1.81 11.91
N ALA A 128 -2.37 1.92 13.14
CA ALA A 128 -2.38 0.83 14.11
C ALA A 128 -3.78 0.60 14.68
N SER A 129 -3.96 -0.50 15.41
CA SER A 129 -5.21 -0.86 16.08
C SER A 129 -5.66 0.14 17.14
N ASP A 130 -4.76 1.03 17.57
CA ASP A 130 -5.08 2.09 18.52
C ASP A 130 -5.99 3.16 17.92
N GLY A 131 -6.19 3.14 16.59
CA GLY A 131 -7.11 4.03 15.90
C GLY A 131 -6.52 5.39 15.56
N TYR A 132 -5.19 5.53 15.61
CA TYR A 132 -4.52 6.77 15.23
C TYR A 132 -3.79 6.62 13.89
N LEU A 133 -3.97 7.61 13.02
CA LEU A 133 -3.06 7.82 11.88
C LEU A 133 -1.90 8.69 12.34
N ARG A 134 -0.69 8.19 12.16
CA ARG A 134 0.55 8.92 12.43
C ARG A 134 1.35 9.13 11.16
N ILE A 135 1.83 10.36 10.97
CA ILE A 135 2.68 10.73 9.85
C ILE A 135 4.02 11.19 10.40
N HIS A 136 5.07 10.51 9.99
CA HIS A 136 6.46 10.83 10.33
C HIS A 136 7.16 11.41 9.12
N GLU A 137 7.98 12.44 9.32
CA GLU A 137 8.75 13.10 8.26
C GLU A 137 10.23 13.10 8.64
N ALA A 138 11.09 12.71 7.71
CA ALA A 138 12.53 12.87 7.84
C ALA A 138 12.90 14.29 7.40
N MET A 139 13.17 15.16 8.38
CA MET A 139 13.50 16.58 8.13
C MET A 139 14.81 16.75 7.36
N ASP A 140 15.76 15.82 7.54
CA ASP A 140 16.97 15.70 6.75
C ASP A 140 16.98 14.34 6.04
N PRO A 141 16.70 14.28 4.72
CA PRO A 141 16.71 13.03 3.97
C PRO A 141 18.07 12.33 3.94
N ASN A 142 19.18 13.02 4.22
CA ASN A 142 20.50 12.40 4.30
C ASN A 142 20.72 11.68 5.63
N ASN A 143 19.98 12.07 6.68
CA ASN A 143 20.05 11.46 7.99
C ASN A 143 18.76 10.71 8.33
N LEU A 144 18.68 9.47 7.87
CA LEU A 144 17.56 8.56 8.13
C LEU A 144 17.47 8.10 9.61
N GLY A 145 18.41 8.52 10.46
CA GLY A 145 18.44 8.20 11.89
C GLY A 145 17.52 9.06 12.75
N PHE A 146 16.82 10.04 12.16
CA PHE A 146 15.90 10.90 12.89
C PHE A 146 14.63 11.14 12.09
N TRP A 147 13.49 10.82 12.70
CA TRP A 147 12.17 11.04 12.12
C TRP A 147 11.32 11.81 13.12
N THR A 148 10.64 12.86 12.64
CA THR A 148 9.77 13.68 13.48
C THR A 148 8.32 13.27 13.23
N GLN A 149 7.55 13.01 14.30
CA GLN A 149 6.10 12.90 14.19
C GLN A 149 5.51 14.28 13.84
N THR A 150 4.98 14.41 12.63
CA THR A 150 4.41 15.68 12.12
C THR A 150 2.90 15.76 12.29
N ALA A 151 2.22 14.61 12.32
CA ALA A 151 0.79 14.55 12.56
C ALA A 151 0.41 13.29 13.33
N GLU A 152 -0.57 13.45 14.22
CA GLU A 152 -1.28 12.38 14.89
C GLU A 152 -2.77 12.73 14.83
N ILE A 153 -3.55 11.84 14.22
CA ILE A 153 -4.96 12.09 13.91
C ILE A 153 -5.76 10.94 14.53
N PRO A 154 -6.67 11.22 15.49
CA PRO A 154 -7.57 10.20 16.00
C PRO A 154 -8.62 9.88 14.92
N LEU A 155 -8.69 8.61 14.53
CA LEU A 155 -9.67 8.09 13.57
C LEU A 155 -10.79 7.32 14.26
N LEU A 156 -10.47 6.62 15.35
CA LEU A 156 -11.43 5.91 16.20
C LEU A 156 -11.45 6.52 17.59
N ASN A 157 -12.63 6.56 18.21
CA ASN A 157 -12.79 7.00 19.60
C ASN A 157 -12.30 5.96 20.61
N HIS A 158 -12.29 4.68 20.21
CA HIS A 158 -11.85 3.56 21.03
C HIS A 158 -10.99 2.61 20.20
N PRO A 159 -9.93 2.02 20.78
CA PRO A 159 -9.10 1.04 20.08
C PRO A 159 -9.93 -0.19 19.71
N THR A 160 -9.58 -0.82 18.59
CA THR A 160 -10.29 -2.02 18.14
C THR A 160 -10.09 -3.17 19.11
N ALA A 161 -11.16 -3.94 19.38
CA ALA A 161 -11.08 -5.11 20.23
C ALA A 161 -10.15 -6.17 19.63
N ARG A 162 -9.22 -6.71 20.45
CA ARG A 162 -8.20 -7.70 20.02
C ARG A 162 -8.77 -9.00 19.44
N GLN A 163 -10.06 -9.31 19.64
CA GLN A 163 -10.69 -10.54 19.16
C GLN A 163 -11.57 -10.36 17.90
N LEU A 164 -11.77 -9.13 17.43
CA LEU A 164 -12.54 -8.86 16.22
C LEU A 164 -11.61 -8.67 15.02
N GLN A 165 -12.08 -9.09 13.84
CA GLN A 165 -11.40 -8.78 12.58
C GLN A 165 -11.37 -7.25 12.41
N SER A 166 -10.17 -6.69 12.37
CA SER A 166 -9.94 -5.28 12.10
C SER A 166 -9.22 -5.15 10.76
N ALA A 167 -9.55 -4.10 10.02
CA ALA A 167 -8.92 -3.81 8.73
C ALA A 167 -8.66 -2.32 8.64
N PHE A 168 -7.45 -1.98 8.21
CA PHE A 168 -7.02 -0.62 8.00
C PHE A 168 -6.10 -0.62 6.79
N SER A 169 -6.24 0.39 5.94
CA SER A 169 -5.37 0.57 4.79
C SER A 169 -5.14 2.04 4.48
N LEU A 170 -3.94 2.35 4.00
CA LEU A 170 -3.47 3.69 3.67
C LEU A 170 -3.14 3.76 2.18
N SER A 171 -3.48 4.90 1.55
CA SER A 171 -2.99 5.20 0.22
C SER A 171 -2.75 6.67 -0.04
N TRP A 172 -1.49 7.06 -0.23
CA TRP A 172 -1.10 8.41 -0.62
C TRP A 172 -1.51 8.76 -2.05
N ALA A 173 -1.96 9.99 -2.26
CA ALA A 173 -2.23 10.51 -3.59
C ALA A 173 -0.93 10.65 -4.40
N ARG A 174 -0.85 9.88 -5.48
CA ARG A 174 0.25 9.91 -6.46
C ARG A 174 -0.07 10.89 -7.60
N SER A 175 -0.21 12.17 -7.26
CA SER A 175 -0.71 13.21 -8.18
C SER A 175 -0.13 14.59 -7.86
N LEU A 176 0.47 15.24 -8.85
CA LEU A 176 1.02 16.60 -8.69
C LEU A 176 -0.06 17.66 -8.39
N ALA A 177 -1.31 17.40 -8.78
CA ALA A 177 -2.44 18.29 -8.54
C ALA A 177 -3.00 18.18 -7.12
N LEU A 178 -2.88 17.00 -6.49
CA LEU A 178 -3.34 16.71 -5.13
C LEU A 178 -2.13 16.31 -4.27
N LYS A 179 -1.28 17.28 -3.96
CA LYS A 179 -0.12 17.09 -3.09
C LYS A 179 -0.58 16.93 -1.63
N ASP A 180 0.06 16.03 -0.89
CA ASP A 180 -0.25 15.76 0.53
C ASP A 180 -1.71 15.34 0.80
N TYR A 181 -2.35 14.69 -0.17
CA TYR A 181 -3.61 13.97 0.06
C TYR A 181 -3.31 12.52 0.42
N LEU A 182 -4.08 12.00 1.37
CA LEU A 182 -3.96 10.64 1.87
C LEU A 182 -5.37 10.06 2.02
N ALA A 183 -5.62 8.92 1.39
CA ALA A 183 -6.80 8.13 1.63
C ALA A 183 -6.53 7.12 2.76
N VAL A 184 -7.49 6.98 3.66
CA VAL A 184 -7.39 6.14 4.84
C VAL A 184 -8.67 5.33 4.95
N SER A 185 -8.55 4.03 5.11
CA SER A 185 -9.66 3.16 5.49
C SER A 185 -9.52 2.70 6.93
N VAL A 186 -10.65 2.69 7.62
CA VAL A 186 -10.79 2.40 9.03
C VAL A 186 -12.02 1.52 9.18
N LEU A 187 -11.80 0.21 9.31
CA LEU A 187 -12.87 -0.78 9.37
C LEU A 187 -13.77 -0.70 8.13
N GLU A 188 -14.99 -0.18 8.26
CA GLU A 188 -15.98 -0.04 7.19
C GLU A 188 -15.96 1.35 6.56
N ASP A 189 -15.35 2.33 7.23
CA ASP A 189 -15.33 3.70 6.78
C ASP A 189 -14.05 4.02 6.00
N ALA A 190 -14.16 4.97 5.08
CA ALA A 190 -13.02 5.46 4.32
C ALA A 190 -13.06 6.97 4.17
N PHE A 191 -11.95 7.62 4.45
CA PHE A 191 -11.82 9.07 4.49
C PHE A 191 -10.64 9.53 3.65
N ILE A 192 -10.72 10.76 3.16
CA ILE A 192 -9.60 11.45 2.53
C ILE A 192 -9.18 12.61 3.41
N TYR A 193 -7.89 12.67 3.71
CA TYR A 193 -7.24 13.76 4.42
C TYR A 193 -6.38 14.57 3.47
N CYS A 194 -6.27 15.87 3.71
CA CYS A 194 -5.29 16.73 3.06
C CYS A 194 -4.52 17.56 4.08
N ARG A 195 -3.27 17.90 3.79
CA ARG A 195 -2.53 18.88 4.57
C ARG A 195 -2.97 20.29 4.19
N ASN A 196 -3.48 21.04 5.17
CA ASN A 196 -3.83 22.44 4.99
C ASN A 196 -2.58 23.35 5.01
N GLU A 197 -2.77 24.65 4.74
CA GLU A 197 -1.67 25.63 4.74
C GLU A 197 -1.02 25.80 6.12
N ALA A 198 -1.76 25.56 7.20
CA ALA A 198 -1.24 25.53 8.57
C ALA A 198 -0.44 24.25 8.88
N GLY A 199 -0.25 23.36 7.91
CA GLY A 199 0.52 22.13 8.04
C GLY A 199 -0.20 20.98 8.75
N LYS A 200 -1.47 21.16 9.13
CA LYS A 200 -2.31 20.14 9.78
C LYS A 200 -3.08 19.33 8.74
N TYR A 201 -3.25 18.04 9.01
CA TYR A 201 -4.10 17.19 8.18
C TYR A 201 -5.56 17.32 8.60
N VAL A 202 -6.42 17.67 7.64
CA VAL A 202 -7.87 17.83 7.82
C VAL A 202 -8.62 16.86 6.92
N ARG A 203 -9.75 16.33 7.41
CA ARG A 203 -10.64 15.48 6.63
C ARG A 203 -11.38 16.33 5.61
N VAL A 204 -11.32 15.93 4.33
CA VAL A 204 -11.93 16.67 3.21
C VAL A 204 -13.02 15.91 2.49
N ALA A 205 -13.04 14.58 2.58
CA ALA A 205 -14.05 13.77 1.93
C ALA A 205 -14.20 12.41 2.62
N GLU A 206 -15.30 11.74 2.30
CA GLU A 206 -15.64 10.40 2.74
C GLU A 206 -16.04 9.55 1.53
N LEU A 207 -15.49 8.33 1.47
CA LEU A 207 -15.86 7.32 0.49
C LEU A 207 -16.96 6.45 1.12
N SER A 208 -18.20 6.93 1.04
CA SER A 208 -19.37 6.16 1.46
C SER A 208 -19.64 5.00 0.48
N GLN A 209 -20.60 4.12 0.80
CA GLN A 209 -21.06 2.92 0.05
C GLN A 209 -20.51 1.57 0.53
N HIS A 210 -19.50 1.54 1.39
CA HIS A 210 -18.99 0.28 1.95
C HIS A 210 -19.98 -0.31 2.96
N LYS A 211 -20.20 -1.63 2.90
CA LYS A 211 -21.10 -2.37 3.81
C LYS A 211 -20.37 -3.48 4.58
N GLY A 212 -19.07 -3.31 4.75
CA GLY A 212 -18.20 -4.26 5.42
C GLY A 212 -16.77 -3.75 5.46
N LEU A 213 -15.88 -4.56 6.03
CA LEU A 213 -14.48 -4.19 6.22
C LEU A 213 -13.77 -3.92 4.89
N ILE A 214 -13.13 -2.77 4.76
CA ILE A 214 -12.26 -2.43 3.64
C ILE A 214 -10.94 -3.15 3.84
N ARG A 215 -10.64 -4.12 2.97
CA ARG A 215 -9.45 -4.96 3.06
C ARG A 215 -8.21 -4.25 2.54
N ASP A 216 -8.35 -3.47 1.48
CA ASP A 216 -7.25 -2.78 0.82
C ASP A 216 -7.77 -1.55 0.07
N MET A 217 -6.95 -0.53 -0.02
CA MET A 217 -7.27 0.72 -0.68
C MET A 217 -6.06 1.22 -1.45
N GLN A 218 -6.28 1.67 -2.69
CA GLN A 218 -5.20 2.27 -3.44
C GLN A 218 -5.63 3.44 -4.33
N TRP A 219 -4.89 4.54 -4.18
CA TRP A 219 -4.96 5.73 -5.01
C TRP A 219 -4.21 5.50 -6.32
N ALA A 220 -4.90 5.70 -7.44
CA ALA A 220 -4.30 5.53 -8.76
C ALA A 220 -3.31 6.66 -9.08
N PRO A 221 -2.10 6.35 -9.58
CA PRO A 221 -1.21 7.36 -10.17
C PRO A 221 -1.93 8.20 -11.22
N ASN A 222 -1.81 9.53 -11.17
CA ASN A 222 -2.52 10.40 -12.10
C ASN A 222 -1.63 10.86 -13.26
N LEU A 223 -1.40 9.98 -14.23
CA LEU A 223 -0.67 10.32 -15.46
C LEU A 223 -1.65 10.80 -16.55
N GLY A 224 -1.95 12.10 -16.53
CA GLY A 224 -2.64 12.77 -17.63
C GLY A 224 -4.18 12.83 -17.53
N ARG A 225 -4.79 12.39 -16.42
CA ARG A 225 -6.23 12.58 -16.20
C ARG A 225 -6.49 13.91 -15.48
N SER A 226 -7.60 14.55 -15.80
CA SER A 226 -8.11 15.74 -15.07
C SER A 226 -8.72 15.40 -13.71
N TYR A 227 -8.85 14.10 -13.40
CA TYR A 227 -9.43 13.57 -12.18
C TYR A 227 -8.53 12.48 -11.59
N ASN A 228 -8.69 12.25 -10.31
CA ASN A 228 -8.00 11.19 -9.58
C ASN A 228 -8.93 10.00 -9.38
N MET A 229 -8.36 8.84 -9.08
CA MET A 229 -9.13 7.62 -8.85
C MET A 229 -8.63 6.91 -7.61
N ILE A 230 -9.56 6.32 -6.87
CA ILE A 230 -9.28 5.46 -5.73
C ILE A 230 -10.03 4.15 -5.94
N ALA A 231 -9.33 3.03 -5.77
CA ALA A 231 -9.91 1.71 -5.75
C ALA A 231 -10.01 1.23 -4.30
N THR A 232 -11.12 0.59 -3.95
CA THR A 232 -11.29 -0.07 -2.65
C THR A 232 -11.71 -1.52 -2.83
N ALA A 233 -11.10 -2.39 -2.04
CA ALA A 233 -11.43 -3.80 -1.91
C ALA A 233 -12.20 -3.99 -0.61
N CYS A 234 -13.38 -4.61 -0.68
CA CYS A 234 -14.25 -4.75 0.48
C CYS A 234 -14.62 -6.21 0.77
N LYS A 235 -14.82 -6.49 2.04
CA LYS A 235 -15.32 -7.77 2.58
C LYS A 235 -16.74 -8.10 2.12
N ASP A 236 -17.54 -7.11 1.77
CA ASP A 236 -18.88 -7.34 1.18
C ASP A 236 -18.82 -7.98 -0.23
N GLY A 237 -17.62 -8.16 -0.77
CA GLY A 237 -17.33 -8.79 -2.04
C GLY A 237 -17.38 -7.85 -3.24
N TYR A 238 -17.48 -6.55 -2.99
CA TYR A 238 -17.46 -5.54 -4.03
C TYR A 238 -16.08 -4.89 -4.16
N LEU A 239 -15.66 -4.77 -5.42
CA LEU A 239 -14.64 -3.84 -5.86
C LEU A 239 -15.32 -2.52 -6.21
N ARG A 240 -14.85 -1.40 -5.65
CA ARG A 240 -15.39 -0.06 -5.96
C ARG A 240 -14.31 0.86 -6.51
N LEU A 241 -14.71 1.69 -7.47
CA LEU A 241 -13.87 2.74 -8.03
C LEU A 241 -14.52 4.10 -7.85
N PHE A 242 -13.82 4.96 -7.13
CA PHE A 242 -14.23 6.33 -6.87
C PHE A 242 -13.42 7.28 -7.75
N LYS A 243 -14.12 8.18 -8.44
CA LYS A 243 -13.54 9.31 -9.14
C LYS A 243 -13.52 10.50 -8.20
N VAL A 244 -12.35 11.10 -8.07
CA VAL A 244 -12.08 12.22 -7.17
C VAL A 244 -11.72 13.44 -8.02
N THR A 245 -12.59 14.45 -7.97
CA THR A 245 -12.38 15.73 -8.67
C THR A 245 -12.34 16.86 -7.67
N ARG A 246 -11.41 17.80 -7.88
CA ARG A 246 -11.37 19.03 -7.08
C ARG A 246 -12.50 19.95 -7.52
N VAL A 247 -13.27 20.46 -6.56
CA VAL A 247 -14.29 21.48 -6.85
C VAL A 247 -13.57 22.81 -7.05
N PRO A 248 -13.73 23.50 -8.19
CA PRO A 248 -13.20 24.84 -8.37
C PRO A 248 -13.99 25.81 -7.47
N GLY A 249 -13.36 26.31 -6.41
CA GLY A 249 -13.95 27.26 -5.47
C GLY A 249 -12.99 28.41 -5.12
N ASN A 250 -13.55 29.57 -4.75
CA ASN A 250 -12.87 30.86 -4.65
C ASN A 250 -12.06 31.13 -3.37
N GLY A 251 -11.80 30.12 -2.55
CA GLY A 251 -10.91 30.26 -1.38
C GLY A 251 -11.35 29.46 -0.18
N GLU A 252 -10.35 28.95 0.54
CA GLU A 252 -10.38 28.37 1.90
C GLU A 252 -10.72 26.89 2.05
N GLU A 253 -11.76 26.31 1.44
CA GLU A 253 -12.05 24.88 1.62
C GLU A 253 -11.61 24.00 0.43
N GLN A 254 -10.68 23.08 0.69
CA GLN A 254 -10.24 22.04 -0.25
C GLN A 254 -11.31 20.93 -0.38
N THR A 255 -12.47 21.27 -0.94
CA THR A 255 -13.55 20.31 -1.16
C THR A 255 -13.29 19.41 -2.36
N LEU A 256 -13.58 18.12 -2.20
CA LEU A 256 -13.48 17.11 -3.25
C LEU A 256 -14.88 16.60 -3.58
N ASN A 257 -15.20 16.50 -4.87
CA ASN A 257 -16.34 15.73 -5.32
C ASN A 257 -15.91 14.27 -5.53
N ILE A 258 -16.71 13.36 -4.96
CA ILE A 258 -16.46 11.92 -4.95
C ILE A 258 -17.62 11.23 -5.66
N ASP A 259 -17.35 10.66 -6.83
CA ASP A 259 -18.34 9.92 -7.61
C ASP A 259 -17.98 8.43 -7.64
N LEU A 260 -18.92 7.54 -7.30
CA LEU A 260 -18.77 6.11 -7.56
C LEU A 260 -18.93 5.86 -9.07
N VAL A 261 -17.86 5.44 -9.74
CA VAL A 261 -17.84 5.21 -11.20
C VAL A 261 -18.03 3.75 -11.56
N HIS A 262 -17.60 2.85 -10.69
CA HIS A 262 -17.73 1.42 -10.92
C HIS A 262 -17.90 0.67 -9.61
N GLU A 263 -18.76 -0.32 -9.64
CA GLU A 263 -18.96 -1.29 -8.58
C GLU A 263 -19.09 -2.66 -9.26
N SER A 264 -18.37 -3.66 -8.75
CA SER A 264 -18.43 -5.02 -9.27
C SER A 264 -18.28 -6.05 -8.16
N ALA A 265 -19.20 -7.03 -8.15
CA ALA A 265 -19.17 -8.21 -7.27
C ALA A 265 -18.60 -9.45 -7.97
N ASP A 266 -17.81 -9.26 -9.02
CA ASP A 266 -17.31 -10.31 -9.90
C ASP A 266 -16.59 -11.46 -9.17
N HIS A 267 -15.95 -11.18 -8.02
CA HIS A 267 -15.21 -12.16 -7.22
C HIS A 267 -16.11 -13.10 -6.40
N ASN A 268 -17.42 -12.84 -6.29
CA ASN A 268 -18.38 -13.69 -5.54
C ASN A 268 -17.95 -14.02 -4.10
N GLY A 269 -17.22 -13.13 -3.45
CA GLY A 269 -16.59 -13.34 -2.14
C GLY A 269 -15.71 -12.14 -1.81
N GLU A 270 -15.00 -12.18 -0.68
CA GLU A 270 -14.20 -11.04 -0.22
C GLU A 270 -13.15 -10.63 -1.26
N VAL A 271 -13.02 -9.32 -1.51
CA VAL A 271 -11.91 -8.79 -2.31
C VAL A 271 -10.80 -8.42 -1.33
N TRP A 272 -9.62 -9.02 -1.51
CA TRP A 272 -8.52 -8.92 -0.55
C TRP A 272 -7.53 -7.81 -0.87
N ARG A 273 -7.17 -7.66 -2.15
CA ARG A 273 -6.15 -6.69 -2.60
C ARG A 273 -6.55 -6.01 -3.88
N VAL A 274 -6.15 -4.75 -3.99
CA VAL A 274 -6.27 -3.91 -5.18
C VAL A 274 -4.93 -3.27 -5.49
N ALA A 275 -4.51 -3.35 -6.75
CA ALA A 275 -3.26 -2.75 -7.20
C ALA A 275 -3.38 -2.10 -8.58
N TRP A 276 -3.05 -0.82 -8.68
CA TRP A 276 -2.91 -0.05 -9.91
C TRP A 276 -1.54 -0.27 -10.53
N ASN A 277 -1.50 -0.23 -11.85
CA ASN A 277 -0.23 -0.10 -12.56
C ASN A 277 0.36 1.31 -12.39
N LEU A 278 1.64 1.47 -12.75
CA LEU A 278 2.37 2.74 -12.61
C LEU A 278 1.70 3.94 -13.31
N THR A 279 0.98 3.71 -14.40
CA THR A 279 0.28 4.76 -15.14
C THR A 279 -1.15 5.02 -14.62
N GLY A 280 -1.66 4.19 -13.71
CA GLY A 280 -3.04 4.23 -13.24
C GLY A 280 -4.09 4.01 -14.33
N THR A 281 -3.77 3.20 -15.35
CA THR A 281 -4.68 2.87 -16.47
C THR A 281 -5.29 1.48 -16.33
N VAL A 282 -4.62 0.59 -15.62
CA VAL A 282 -5.07 -0.78 -15.36
C VAL A 282 -5.05 -1.01 -13.87
N LEU A 283 -6.15 -1.56 -13.37
CA LEU A 283 -6.29 -2.02 -11.99
C LEU A 283 -6.27 -3.54 -11.98
N SER A 284 -5.67 -4.12 -10.96
CA SER A 284 -5.80 -5.53 -10.63
C SER A 284 -6.55 -5.70 -9.32
N SER A 285 -7.39 -6.71 -9.22
CA SER A 285 -8.06 -7.11 -7.99
C SER A 285 -7.92 -8.61 -7.77
N THR A 286 -7.91 -9.01 -6.49
CA THR A 286 -7.84 -10.41 -6.07
C THR A 286 -8.89 -10.67 -4.99
N GLY A 287 -9.45 -11.87 -4.96
CA GLY A 287 -10.49 -12.23 -3.99
C GLY A 287 -10.52 -13.72 -3.67
N ASP A 288 -11.53 -14.12 -2.89
CA ASP A 288 -11.73 -15.50 -2.41
C ASP A 288 -11.88 -16.53 -3.55
N ASP A 289 -12.30 -16.10 -4.75
CA ASP A 289 -12.41 -16.97 -5.92
C ASP A 289 -11.06 -17.50 -6.44
N GLY A 290 -9.94 -17.06 -5.85
CA GLY A 290 -8.59 -17.46 -6.26
C GLY A 290 -8.20 -16.93 -7.64
N LYS A 291 -8.92 -15.92 -8.15
CA LYS A 291 -8.68 -15.31 -9.46
C LYS A 291 -8.11 -13.91 -9.30
N ILE A 292 -7.26 -13.54 -10.24
CA ILE A 292 -6.78 -12.17 -10.41
C ILE A 292 -7.53 -11.58 -11.59
N ARG A 293 -8.21 -10.45 -11.40
CA ARG A 293 -8.94 -9.75 -12.46
C ARG A 293 -8.22 -8.46 -12.79
N PHE A 294 -8.14 -8.14 -14.08
CA PHE A 294 -7.61 -6.87 -14.58
C PHE A 294 -8.75 -6.02 -15.12
N TRP A 295 -8.80 -4.76 -14.70
CA TRP A 295 -9.84 -3.82 -15.05
C TRP A 295 -9.25 -2.67 -15.85
N LYS A 296 -9.96 -2.28 -16.91
CA LYS A 296 -9.57 -1.15 -17.75
C LYS A 296 -10.79 -0.29 -18.05
N SER A 297 -10.56 1.02 -18.12
CA SER A 297 -11.59 1.96 -18.57
C SER A 297 -11.77 1.86 -20.09
N THR A 298 -13.03 1.81 -20.51
CA THR A 298 -13.45 1.88 -21.91
C THR A 298 -13.45 3.33 -22.39
N TYR A 299 -13.64 3.56 -23.69
CA TYR A 299 -13.73 4.91 -24.26
C TYR A 299 -14.92 5.72 -23.71
N THR A 300 -15.95 5.05 -23.17
CA THR A 300 -17.10 5.70 -22.51
C THR A 300 -16.83 6.05 -21.05
N GLY A 301 -15.65 5.70 -20.52
CA GLY A 301 -15.27 5.92 -19.13
C GLY A 301 -15.73 4.81 -18.16
N GLN A 302 -16.49 3.82 -18.63
CA GLN A 302 -16.89 2.68 -17.81
C GLN A 302 -15.75 1.68 -17.65
N PHE A 303 -15.59 1.12 -16.45
CA PHE A 303 -14.62 0.07 -16.20
C PHE A 303 -15.19 -1.30 -16.56
N GLN A 304 -14.36 -2.10 -17.21
CA GLN A 304 -14.69 -3.47 -17.58
C GLN A 304 -13.53 -4.39 -17.24
N ASN A 305 -13.88 -5.64 -16.96
CA ASN A 305 -12.92 -6.72 -16.77
C ASN A 305 -12.27 -7.06 -18.12
N ALA A 306 -10.98 -6.78 -18.23
CA ALA A 306 -10.18 -6.97 -19.44
C ALA A 306 -9.55 -8.36 -19.51
N ALA A 307 -9.21 -8.96 -18.36
CA ALA A 307 -8.60 -10.28 -18.29
C ALA A 307 -8.78 -10.90 -16.90
N VAL A 308 -8.92 -12.23 -16.88
CA VAL A 308 -8.96 -13.02 -15.66
C VAL A 308 -7.82 -14.03 -15.71
N VAL A 309 -7.01 -14.06 -14.66
CA VAL A 309 -5.90 -15.00 -14.49
C VAL A 309 -6.23 -15.94 -13.35
N THR A 310 -6.12 -17.23 -13.62
CA THR A 310 -6.31 -18.32 -12.65
C THR A 310 -5.03 -19.13 -12.52
N SER A 311 -4.86 -19.80 -11.39
CA SER A 311 -3.74 -20.75 -11.18
C SER A 311 -3.77 -21.90 -12.20
N GLU A 312 -4.96 -22.34 -12.61
CA GLU A 312 -5.18 -23.48 -13.50
C GLU A 312 -4.86 -23.19 -14.98
N GLN A 313 -5.14 -21.98 -15.48
CA GLN A 313 -4.84 -21.62 -16.87
C GLN A 313 -3.34 -21.73 -17.21
N ARG A 314 -2.46 -21.55 -16.22
CA ARG A 314 -1.01 -21.68 -16.42
C ARG A 314 -0.54 -23.13 -16.59
N GLN A 315 -1.26 -24.12 -16.06
CA GLN A 315 -0.88 -25.53 -16.22
C GLN A 315 -1.18 -26.06 -17.63
N ARG A 316 -2.25 -25.58 -18.27
CA ARG A 316 -2.62 -26.01 -19.63
C ARG A 316 -1.63 -25.53 -20.70
N GLU A 317 -1.09 -24.32 -20.56
CA GLU A 317 -0.07 -23.83 -21.50
C GLU A 317 1.29 -24.53 -21.34
N GLY A 318 1.58 -25.10 -20.18
CA GLY A 318 2.79 -25.89 -19.93
C GLY A 318 2.70 -27.35 -20.39
N ALA A 319 1.50 -27.87 -20.70
CA ALA A 319 1.29 -29.26 -21.06
C ALA A 319 1.25 -29.54 -22.59
N VAL A 320 1.39 -28.51 -23.43
CA VAL A 320 1.28 -28.62 -24.91
C VAL A 320 2.65 -28.65 -25.62
N GLN A 321 3.75 -28.85 -24.90
CA GLN A 321 5.04 -29.15 -25.53
C GLN A 321 5.56 -30.50 -25.04
N ILE A 322 5.21 -31.56 -25.79
CA ILE A 322 5.95 -32.82 -25.90
C ILE A 322 6.37 -32.93 -27.36
#